data_AF-A0A0L6UBS1-F1
#
_entry.id   AF-A0A0L6UBS1-F1
#
_cell.length_a   1.000
_cell.length_b   1.000
_cell.length_c   1.000
_cell.angle_alpha   90.00
_cell.angle_beta   90.00
_cell.angle_gamma   90.00
#
_symmetry.space_group_name_H-M   'P 1'
#
loop_
_entity.id
_entity.type
_entity.pdbx_description
1 polymer ?
#
loop_
_entity_poly.entity_id
_entity_poly.type
_entity_poly.pdbx_seq_one_letter_code
_entity_poly.pdbx_strand_id
1 'polypeptide(L)'
;FVAAIPLVSKGDVFSALSGTINIEAKRIGYYPSVLHSDQGTEFINSEFKKYCRDHIIRQWISDEYNPQQIEQSYWTRVLVPLSGMKF
;
A
#
# COMPACT_ATOMS: atom_id res chain seq x y z
N PHE A 1 0.97 9.77 10.24
CA PHE A 1 2.25 9.59 9.54
C PHE A 1 1.96 9.59 8.06
N VAL A 2 2.67 10.41 7.28
CA VAL A 2 2.56 10.45 5.81
C VAL A 2 3.98 10.35 5.28
N ALA A 3 4.20 9.51 4.28
CA ALA A 3 5.52 9.29 3.70
C ALA A 3 5.43 9.26 2.17
N ALA A 4 6.49 9.72 1.52
CA ALA A 4 6.71 9.57 0.09
C ALA A 4 8.09 8.94 -0.09
N ILE A 5 8.16 7.87 -0.88
CA ILE A 5 9.40 7.13 -1.12
C ILE A 5 9.66 7.19 -2.62
N PRO A 6 10.79 7.76 -3.06
CA PRO A 6 11.14 7.74 -4.46
C PRO A 6 11.42 6.30 -4.90
N LEU A 7 10.82 5.90 -6.03
CA LEU A 7 11.04 4.60 -6.64
C LEU A 7 11.76 4.78 -7.99
N VAL A 8 12.69 3.88 -8.28
CA VAL A 8 13.39 3.86 -9.57
C VAL A 8 12.54 3.16 -10.63
N SER A 9 11.83 2.10 -10.24
CA SER A 9 10.91 1.38 -11.10
C SER A 9 9.66 0.92 -10.35
N LYS A 10 8.59 0.60 -11.10
CA LYS A 10 7.39 -0.03 -10.53
C LYS A 10 7.66 -1.40 -9.89
N GLY A 11 8.71 -2.10 -10.33
CA GLY A 11 9.11 -3.38 -9.74
C GLY A 11 9.59 -3.25 -8.28
N ASP A 12 10.08 -2.07 -7.90
CA ASP A 12 10.66 -1.84 -6.57
C ASP A 12 9.61 -1.58 -5.48
N VAL A 13 8.33 -1.44 -5.85
CA VAL A 13 7.22 -1.13 -4.94
C VAL A 13 7.16 -2.11 -3.77
N PHE A 14 7.27 -3.41 -4.04
CA PHE A 14 7.20 -4.44 -3.00
C PHE A 14 8.31 -4.26 -1.95
N SER A 15 9.55 -4.10 -2.40
CA SER A 15 10.73 -3.95 -1.54
C SER A 15 10.63 -2.69 -0.68
N ALA A 16 10.33 -1.56 -1.32
CA ALA A 16 10.23 -0.28 -0.63
C ALA A 16 9.06 -0.22 0.37
N LEU A 17 7.88 -0.72 -0.03
CA LEU A 17 6.69 -0.69 0.79
C LEU A 17 6.81 -1.64 2.00
N SER A 18 7.25 -2.88 1.78
CA SER A 18 7.45 -3.84 2.88
C SER A 18 8.52 -3.36 3.85
N GLY A 19 9.64 -2.81 3.35
CA GLY A 19 10.68 -2.22 4.20
C GLY A 19 10.14 -1.09 5.07
N THR A 20 9.32 -0.21 4.50
CA THR A 20 8.71 0.90 5.23
C THR A 20 7.73 0.41 6.29
N ILE A 21 6.84 -0.54 5.94
CA ILE A 21 5.91 -1.14 6.90
C ILE A 21 6.68 -1.80 8.04
N ASN A 22 7.79 -2.50 7.78
CA ASN A 22 8.61 -3.12 8.82
C ASN A 22 9.23 -2.10 9.76
N ILE A 23 9.78 -0.99 9.22
CA ILE A 23 10.36 0.10 10.03
C ILE A 23 9.29 0.72 10.92
N GLU A 24 8.12 1.01 10.34
CA GLU A 24 7.02 1.63 11.06
C GLU A 24 6.43 0.68 12.10
N ALA A 25 6.26 -0.60 11.77
CA ALA A 25 5.80 -1.63 12.70
C ALA A 25 6.78 -1.80 13.87
N LYS A 26 8.08 -1.73 13.63
CA LYS A 26 9.09 -1.73 14.69
C LYS A 26 9.02 -0.48 15.56
N ARG A 27 8.66 0.69 14.98
CA ARG A 27 8.51 1.94 15.72
C ARG A 27 7.25 1.97 16.59
N ILE A 28 6.11 1.47 16.09
CA ILE A 28 4.81 1.53 16.77
C ILE A 28 4.47 0.23 17.53
N GLY A 29 5.20 -0.86 17.29
CA GLY A 29 5.06 -2.14 17.96
C GLY A 29 4.09 -3.14 17.30
N TYR A 30 3.51 -2.82 16.14
CA TYR A 30 2.57 -3.71 15.44
C TYR A 30 2.48 -3.43 13.94
N TYR A 31 2.11 -4.46 13.17
CA TYR A 31 1.79 -4.34 11.75
C TYR A 31 0.38 -3.77 11.53
N PRO A 32 0.14 -3.02 10.43
CA PRO A 32 -1.18 -2.53 10.12
C PRO A 32 -2.15 -3.69 9.85
N SER A 33 -3.35 -3.67 10.44
CA SER A 33 -4.33 -4.74 10.23
C SER A 33 -4.96 -4.73 8.82
N VAL A 34 -4.94 -3.59 8.14
CA VAL A 34 -5.55 -3.38 6.81
C VAL A 34 -4.64 -2.50 5.97
N LEU A 35 -4.37 -2.91 4.73
CA LEU A 35 -3.77 -2.11 3.67
C LEU A 35 -4.81 -1.88 2.57
N HIS A 36 -5.05 -0.62 2.21
CA HIS A 36 -5.92 -0.23 1.11
C HIS A 36 -5.06 0.23 -0.07
N SER A 37 -5.24 -0.38 -1.23
CA SER A 37 -4.57 0.03 -2.47
C SER A 37 -5.57 0.06 -3.63
N ASP A 38 -5.15 0.68 -4.74
CA ASP A 38 -5.82 0.52 -6.01
C ASP A 38 -5.55 -0.89 -6.61
N GLN A 39 -6.10 -1.16 -7.79
CA GLN A 39 -5.91 -2.41 -8.53
C GLN A 39 -4.56 -2.49 -9.27
N GLY A 40 -3.57 -1.67 -8.91
CA GLY A 40 -2.25 -1.68 -9.52
C GLY A 40 -1.61 -3.06 -9.49
N THR A 41 -0.99 -3.46 -10.60
CA THR A 41 -0.31 -4.75 -10.78
C THR A 41 0.75 -5.04 -9.70
N GLU A 42 1.40 -3.98 -9.22
CA GLU A 42 2.39 -3.96 -8.15
C GLU A 42 1.82 -4.38 -6.79
N PHE A 43 0.52 -4.18 -6.55
CA PHE A 43 -0.16 -4.48 -5.29
C PHE A 43 -0.92 -5.82 -5.31
N ILE A 44 -1.19 -6.37 -6.49
CA ILE A 44 -1.89 -7.65 -6.63
C ILE A 44 -0.94 -8.84 -6.83
N ASN A 45 0.37 -8.60 -6.85
CA ASN A 45 1.38 -9.63 -7.09
C ASN A 45 1.42 -10.69 -5.96
N SER A 46 1.95 -11.87 -6.28
CA SER A 46 1.98 -13.01 -5.35
C SER A 46 2.87 -12.78 -4.13
N GLU A 47 3.96 -12.02 -4.29
CA GLU A 47 4.91 -11.68 -3.22
C GLU A 47 4.26 -10.81 -2.15
N PHE A 48 3.54 -9.75 -2.55
CA PHE A 48 2.83 -8.84 -1.68
C PHE A 48 1.67 -9.54 -0.96
N LYS A 49 0.95 -10.41 -1.67
CA LYS A 49 -0.07 -11.29 -1.07
C LYS A 49 0.53 -12.22 -0.02
N LYS A 50 1.70 -12.81 -0.28
CA LYS A 50 2.40 -13.64 0.70
C LYS A 50 2.81 -12.81 1.92
N TYR A 51 3.44 -11.67 1.71
CA TYR A 51 3.86 -10.77 2.80
C TYR A 51 2.68 -10.36 3.69
N CYS A 52 1.54 -10.03 3.09
CA CYS A 52 0.35 -9.66 3.87
C CYS A 52 -0.20 -10.83 4.69
N ARG A 53 -0.20 -12.05 4.16
CA ARG A 53 -0.60 -13.24 4.93
C ARG A 53 0.35 -13.51 6.10
N ASP A 54 1.65 -13.44 5.85
CA ASP A 54 2.69 -13.72 6.86
C ASP A 54 2.60 -12.75 8.05
N HIS A 55 2.10 -11.52 7.83
CA HIS A 55 1.96 -10.48 8.85
C HIS A 55 0.50 -10.23 9.29
N ILE A 56 -0.44 -11.10 8.88
CA ILE A 56 -1.88 -11.01 9.23
C ILE A 56 -2.48 -9.64 8.81
N ILE A 57 -2.05 -9.15 7.66
CA ILE A 57 -2.52 -7.90 7.05
C ILE A 57 -3.63 -8.24 6.07
N ARG A 58 -4.81 -7.64 6.25
CA ARG A 58 -5.89 -7.75 5.27
C ARG A 58 -5.67 -6.76 4.14
N GLN A 59 -5.69 -7.23 2.90
CA GLN A 59 -5.68 -6.35 1.73
C GLN A 59 -7.12 -5.97 1.38
N TRP A 60 -7.36 -4.66 1.24
CA TRP A 60 -8.54 -4.11 0.58
C TRP A 60 -8.05 -3.52 -0.73
N ILE A 61 -8.59 -4.01 -1.83
CA ILE A 61 -8.35 -3.47 -3.17
C ILE A 61 -9.63 -2.75 -3.59
N SER A 62 -9.54 -1.47 -3.94
CA SER A 62 -10.71 -0.74 -4.44
C SER A 62 -11.14 -1.29 -5.80
N ASP A 63 -12.44 -1.32 -6.09
CA ASP A 63 -12.92 -1.61 -7.44
C ASP A 63 -12.47 -0.52 -8.43
N GLU A 64 -12.25 -0.92 -9.68
CA GLU A 64 -11.71 -0.05 -10.73
C GLU A 64 -12.60 1.20 -10.91
N TYR A 65 -12.03 2.34 -10.52
CA TYR A 65 -12.58 3.70 -10.64
C TYR A 65 -14.04 3.89 -10.21
N ASN A 66 -14.33 3.69 -8.93
CA ASN A 66 -15.53 4.28 -8.32
C ASN A 66 -15.15 5.49 -7.42
N PRO A 67 -15.26 6.74 -7.92
CA PRO A 67 -14.79 7.93 -7.19
C PRO A 67 -15.44 8.13 -5.81
N GLN A 68 -16.62 7.55 -5.58
CA GLN A 68 -17.32 7.61 -4.29
C GLN A 68 -16.72 6.70 -3.21
N GLN A 69 -16.15 5.54 -3.58
CA GLN A 69 -15.45 4.66 -2.63
C GLN A 69 -14.11 5.24 -2.19
N ILE A 70 -13.44 5.98 -3.06
CA ILE A 70 -12.19 6.66 -2.72
C ILE A 70 -12.48 7.77 -1.68
N GLU A 71 -13.57 8.55 -1.85
CA GLU A 71 -13.99 9.60 -0.90
C GLU A 71 -14.21 9.08 0.53
N GLN A 72 -14.91 7.95 0.68
CA GLN A 72 -15.13 7.32 2.00
C GLN A 72 -13.83 6.74 2.60
N SER A 73 -12.87 6.35 1.77
CA SER A 73 -11.55 5.90 2.22
C SER A 73 -10.69 7.03 2.78
N TYR A 74 -10.79 8.26 2.27
CA TYR A 74 -10.00 9.41 2.77
C TYR A 74 -10.26 9.71 4.25
N TRP A 75 -11.45 9.41 4.75
CA TRP A 75 -11.78 9.59 6.16
C TRP A 75 -11.19 8.51 7.07
N THR A 76 -10.66 7.40 6.54
CA THR A 76 -10.30 6.23 7.34
C THR A 76 -8.82 5.88 7.39
N ARG A 77 -7.94 6.27 6.44
CA ARG A 77 -6.46 6.09 6.56
C ARG A 77 -5.66 6.72 5.41
N VAL A 78 -4.39 6.99 5.73
CA VAL A 78 -3.29 7.60 4.93
C VAL A 78 -3.20 7.05 3.50
N LEU A 79 -3.21 7.94 2.50
CA LEU A 79 -2.91 7.64 1.10
C LEU A 79 -1.50 8.15 0.73
N VAL A 80 -0.74 7.32 0.00
CA VAL A 80 0.41 7.76 -0.79
C VAL A 80 -0.05 7.83 -2.24
N PRO A 81 -0.26 9.02 -2.83
CA PRO A 81 -0.59 9.13 -4.23
C PRO A 81 0.67 8.96 -5.09
N LEU A 82 0.72 7.90 -5.91
CA LEU A 82 1.65 7.81 -7.05
C LEU A 82 0.91 8.13 -8.36
N SER A 83 0.27 9.29 -8.43
CA SER A 83 -0.22 9.85 -9.69
C SER A 83 0.76 10.93 -10.15
N GLY A 84 1.64 10.58 -11.09
CA GLY A 84 2.53 11.57 -11.70
C GLY A 84 3.67 11.06 -12.59
N MET A 85 4.10 9.79 -12.49
CA MET A 85 5.14 9.26 -13.37
C MET A 85 4.56 8.80 -14.71
N LYS A 86 4.54 9.72 -15.68
CA LYS A 86 4.50 9.37 -17.10
C LYS A 86 5.89 8.87 -17.51
N PHE A 87 5.95 7.70 -18.15
CA PHE A 87 7.13 7.27 -18.92
C PHE A 87 7.20 8.07 -20.23
#